data_AF-A0A517SNJ7-F1
#
_entry.id   AF-A0A517SNJ7-F1
#
_cell.length_a   1.000
_cell.length_b   1.000
_cell.length_c   1.000
_cell.angle_alpha   90.00
_cell.angle_beta   90.00
_cell.angle_gamma   90.00
#
_symmetry.space_group_name_H-M   'P 1'
#
loop_
_entity.id
_entity.type
_entity.pdbx_description
1 polymer ?
#
loop_
_entity_poly.entity_id
_entity_poly.type
_entity_poly.pdbx_seq_one_letter_code
_entity_poly.pdbx_strand_id
1 'polypeptide(L)'
;MSTSSKTSADPSSAAGPPLGERVSGDAQADARFAKQLLGDLQREMNRLQREIRLAIQSQLAQMSGRSMGSLDANKELAKSIQAMLDAHGLRVRCTQCGQPAILRVSPRRGAPHGVFVFDHTVEGKRTFHGGWVTAPEIQLVAKPARKSRQ
;
A
#
# COMPACT_ATOMS: atom_id res chain seq x y z
N MET A 1 25.09 -86.82 -40.14
CA MET A 1 26.13 -86.35 -41.10
C MET A 1 26.05 -84.84 -41.16
N SER A 2 27.19 -84.16 -41.23
CA SER A 2 27.30 -82.69 -41.16
C SER A 2 27.03 -82.02 -42.52
N THR A 3 26.57 -80.77 -42.49
CA THR A 3 27.14 -79.64 -43.28
C THR A 3 26.71 -78.31 -42.66
N SER A 4 27.53 -77.27 -42.83
CA SER A 4 27.45 -75.97 -42.13
C SER A 4 26.95 -74.84 -43.03
N SER A 5 26.49 -73.70 -42.47
CA SER A 5 26.85 -72.33 -42.95
C SER A 5 26.26 -71.15 -42.12
N LYS A 6 27.09 -70.63 -41.18
CA LYS A 6 27.59 -69.23 -41.08
C LYS A 6 26.65 -67.99 -41.21
N THR A 7 26.34 -67.38 -40.05
CA THR A 7 25.99 -65.96 -39.73
C THR A 7 25.95 -65.81 -38.17
N SER A 8 25.93 -64.66 -37.48
CA SER A 8 26.27 -63.22 -37.72
C SER A 8 26.57 -62.52 -36.36
N ALA A 9 26.81 -61.20 -36.34
CA ALA A 9 26.71 -60.33 -35.15
C ALA A 9 25.24 -59.81 -34.97
N ASP A 10 24.77 -59.12 -33.92
CA ASP A 10 25.43 -58.22 -32.93
C ASP A 10 24.72 -58.23 -31.55
N PRO A 11 25.40 -57.80 -30.46
CA PRO A 11 24.79 -57.44 -29.18
C PRO A 11 24.66 -55.90 -29.03
N SER A 12 23.44 -55.37 -28.89
CA SER A 12 23.27 -53.95 -28.50
C SER A 12 22.21 -53.76 -27.42
N SER A 13 22.72 -53.51 -26.21
CA SER A 13 21.94 -53.01 -25.08
C SER A 13 21.49 -51.57 -25.37
N ALA A 14 20.19 -51.31 -25.22
CA ALA A 14 19.61 -49.97 -25.21
C ALA A 14 18.96 -49.70 -23.83
N ALA A 15 19.76 -49.77 -22.77
CA ALA A 15 19.36 -49.26 -21.47
C ALA A 15 19.21 -47.73 -21.55
N GLY A 16 17.98 -47.23 -21.47
CA GLY A 16 17.72 -45.79 -21.37
C GLY A 16 18.36 -45.19 -20.11
N PRO A 17 18.80 -43.93 -20.13
CA PRO A 17 19.44 -43.30 -18.98
C PRO A 17 18.48 -43.19 -17.80
N PRO A 18 18.95 -43.36 -16.55
CA PRO A 18 18.09 -43.39 -15.37
C PRO A 18 17.44 -42.03 -15.10
N LEU A 19 16.18 -42.08 -14.67
CA LEU A 19 15.41 -40.93 -14.20
C LEU A 19 15.88 -40.51 -12.80
N GLY A 20 17.08 -39.94 -12.69
CA GLY A 20 17.72 -39.59 -11.41
C GLY A 20 17.92 -38.09 -11.14
N GLU A 21 18.53 -37.35 -12.08
CA GLU A 21 19.42 -36.24 -11.67
C GLU A 21 19.05 -34.82 -12.12
N ARG A 22 17.84 -34.54 -12.67
CA ARG A 22 17.52 -33.22 -13.24
C ARG A 22 16.87 -32.20 -12.28
N VAL A 23 16.30 -32.65 -11.16
CA VAL A 23 15.39 -31.84 -10.31
C VAL A 23 16.05 -30.61 -9.67
N SER A 24 17.35 -30.67 -9.36
CA SER A 24 18.05 -29.63 -8.59
C SER A 24 18.35 -28.34 -9.35
N GLY A 25 18.50 -28.41 -10.68
CA GLY A 25 18.79 -27.25 -11.52
C GLY A 25 17.55 -26.38 -11.76
N ASP A 26 16.43 -27.05 -12.04
CA ASP A 26 15.15 -26.41 -12.34
C ASP A 26 14.60 -25.68 -11.09
N ALA A 27 14.65 -26.32 -9.92
CA ALA A 27 14.24 -25.69 -8.65
C ALA A 27 15.03 -24.40 -8.33
N GLN A 28 16.31 -24.33 -8.69
CA GLN A 28 17.13 -23.11 -8.53
C GLN A 28 16.86 -22.06 -9.62
N ALA A 29 16.39 -22.46 -10.80
CA ALA A 29 15.91 -21.53 -11.83
C ALA A 29 14.57 -20.90 -11.40
N ASP A 30 13.61 -21.72 -10.97
CA ASP A 30 12.29 -21.30 -10.50
C ASP A 30 12.38 -20.36 -9.29
N ALA A 31 13.22 -20.67 -8.30
CA ALA A 31 13.44 -19.81 -7.15
C ALA A 31 14.02 -18.43 -7.52
N ARG A 32 14.90 -18.37 -8.54
CA ARG A 32 15.42 -17.09 -9.07
C ARG A 32 14.35 -16.32 -9.83
N PHE A 33 13.59 -16.99 -10.68
CA PHE A 33 12.47 -16.39 -11.41
C PHE A 33 11.41 -15.80 -10.46
N ALA A 34 10.97 -16.57 -9.47
CA ALA A 34 9.98 -16.12 -8.47
C ALA A 34 10.48 -14.90 -7.68
N LYS A 35 11.76 -14.89 -7.28
CA LYS A 35 12.38 -13.75 -6.59
C LYS A 35 12.41 -12.49 -7.47
N GLN A 36 12.72 -12.64 -8.76
CA GLN A 36 12.71 -11.53 -9.72
C GLN A 36 11.29 -11.01 -9.94
N LEU A 37 10.33 -11.89 -10.24
CA LEU A 37 8.93 -11.52 -10.45
C LEU A 37 8.32 -10.77 -9.25
N LEU A 38 8.54 -11.25 -8.02
CA LEU A 38 8.08 -10.58 -6.81
C LEU A 38 8.80 -9.24 -6.60
N GLY A 39 10.09 -9.16 -6.89
CA GLY A 39 10.85 -7.91 -6.85
C GLY A 39 10.34 -6.88 -7.85
N ASP A 40 9.94 -7.31 -9.04
CA ASP A 40 9.41 -6.47 -10.11
C ASP A 40 8.00 -5.97 -9.77
N LEU A 41 7.12 -6.88 -9.32
CA LEU A 41 5.78 -6.55 -8.82
C LEU A 41 5.84 -5.55 -7.66
N GLN A 42 6.75 -5.72 -6.69
CA GLN A 42 6.88 -4.79 -5.57
C GLN A 42 7.29 -3.38 -6.02
N ARG A 43 8.13 -3.25 -7.06
CA ARG A 43 8.52 -1.93 -7.60
C ARG A 43 7.33 -1.24 -8.29
N GLU A 44 6.55 -1.98 -9.07
CA GLU A 44 5.36 -1.42 -9.73
C GLU A 44 4.25 -1.07 -8.71
N MET A 45 4.01 -1.90 -7.70
CA MET A 45 3.09 -1.58 -6.61
C MET A 45 3.49 -0.30 -5.87
N ASN A 46 4.78 -0.14 -5.55
CA ASN A 46 5.30 1.08 -4.90
C ASN A 46 5.11 2.33 -5.77
N ARG A 47 5.28 2.19 -7.10
CA ARG A 47 5.03 3.26 -8.08
C ARG A 47 3.55 3.67 -8.09
N LEU A 48 2.64 2.72 -8.29
CA LEU A 48 1.20 2.97 -8.34
C LEU A 48 0.68 3.60 -7.03
N GLN A 49 1.16 3.12 -5.88
CA GLN A 49 0.82 3.72 -4.57
C GLN A 49 1.31 5.18 -4.44
N ARG A 50 2.49 5.50 -4.99
CA ARG A 50 3.02 6.87 -5.03
C ARG A 50 2.16 7.76 -5.94
N GLU A 51 1.79 7.27 -7.12
CA GLU A 51 0.94 7.98 -8.08
C GLU A 51 -0.46 8.26 -7.50
N ILE A 52 -1.09 7.27 -6.87
CA ILE A 52 -2.37 7.41 -6.14
C ILE A 52 -2.27 8.49 -5.05
N ARG A 53 -1.24 8.45 -4.19
CA ARG A 53 -1.07 9.44 -3.12
C ARG A 53 -0.90 10.87 -3.66
N LEU A 54 -0.13 11.03 -4.75
CA LEU A 54 0.08 12.33 -5.39
C LEU A 54 -1.22 12.86 -6.02
N ALA A 55 -1.99 11.99 -6.69
CA ALA A 55 -3.29 12.36 -7.26
C ALA A 55 -4.28 12.82 -6.17
N ILE A 56 -4.44 12.05 -5.09
CA ILE A 56 -5.31 12.42 -3.96
C ILE A 56 -4.86 13.75 -3.35
N GLN A 57 -3.55 13.96 -3.12
CA GLN A 57 -3.05 15.21 -2.53
C GLN A 57 -3.31 16.42 -3.45
N SER A 58 -3.14 16.27 -4.76
CA SER A 58 -3.44 17.33 -5.74
C SER A 58 -4.92 17.75 -5.76
N GLN A 59 -5.84 16.79 -5.62
CA GLN A 59 -7.28 17.09 -5.53
C GLN A 59 -7.64 17.72 -4.17
N LEU A 60 -7.13 17.20 -3.06
CA LEU A 60 -7.40 17.74 -1.73
C LEU A 60 -6.79 19.13 -1.50
N ALA A 61 -5.69 19.47 -2.16
CA ALA A 61 -5.09 20.81 -2.10
C ALA A 61 -6.08 21.91 -2.55
N GLN A 62 -6.95 21.63 -3.53
CA GLN A 62 -7.95 22.58 -4.04
C GLN A 62 -9.03 22.95 -3.00
N MET A 63 -9.18 22.15 -1.93
CA MET A 63 -10.10 22.42 -0.83
C MET A 63 -9.52 23.37 0.22
N SER A 64 -8.21 23.61 0.23
CA SER A 64 -7.55 24.51 1.19
C SER A 64 -8.16 25.92 1.12
N GLY A 65 -8.38 26.54 2.27
CA GLY A 65 -9.01 27.87 2.38
C GLY A 65 -10.53 27.91 2.17
N ARG A 66 -11.19 26.80 1.83
CA ARG A 66 -12.65 26.75 1.62
C ARG A 66 -13.41 26.40 2.91
N SER A 67 -14.69 26.79 2.98
CA SER A 67 -15.65 26.35 4.00
C SER A 67 -16.99 26.10 3.31
N MET A 68 -17.72 25.06 3.70
CA MET A 68 -18.90 24.56 2.99
C MET A 68 -20.22 25.26 3.39
N GLY A 69 -20.14 26.44 4.02
CA GLY A 69 -21.31 27.26 4.39
C GLY A 69 -22.20 26.71 5.52
N SER A 70 -21.93 25.51 6.03
CA SER A 70 -22.63 24.96 7.20
C SER A 70 -21.73 24.03 8.01
N LEU A 71 -22.07 23.86 9.30
CA LEU A 71 -21.37 22.95 10.19
C LEU A 71 -21.42 21.50 9.68
N ASP A 72 -22.58 21.07 9.18
CA ASP A 72 -22.78 19.67 8.80
C ASP A 72 -22.16 19.36 7.43
N ALA A 73 -22.18 20.30 6.48
CA ALA A 73 -21.44 20.15 5.23
C ALA A 73 -19.92 20.11 5.47
N ASN A 74 -19.41 20.90 6.42
CA ASN A 74 -18.00 20.83 6.85
C ASN A 74 -17.66 19.48 7.52
N LYS A 75 -18.55 18.94 8.38
CA LYS A 75 -18.38 17.60 8.98
C LYS A 75 -18.37 16.49 7.93
N GLU A 76 -19.32 16.48 7.00
CA GLU A 76 -19.41 15.45 5.96
C GLU A 76 -18.26 15.53 4.95
N LEU A 77 -17.76 16.73 4.63
CA LEU A 77 -16.51 16.91 3.89
C LEU A 77 -15.35 16.23 4.63
N ALA A 78 -15.12 16.58 5.89
CA ALA A 78 -14.02 16.00 6.68
C ALA A 78 -14.13 14.47 6.79
N LYS A 79 -15.34 13.95 7.03
CA LYS A 79 -15.65 12.51 7.12
C LYS A 79 -15.39 11.77 5.80
N SER A 80 -15.80 12.34 4.67
CA SER A 80 -15.57 11.76 3.33
C SER A 80 -14.07 11.73 2.98
N ILE A 81 -13.34 12.80 3.31
CA ILE A 81 -11.87 12.83 3.18
C ILE A 81 -11.24 11.72 4.03
N GLN A 82 -11.65 11.57 5.29
CA GLN A 82 -11.07 10.53 6.17
C GLN A 82 -11.40 9.11 5.70
N ALA A 83 -12.62 8.85 5.22
CA ALA A 83 -13.00 7.55 4.66
C ALA A 83 -12.15 7.18 3.44
N MET A 84 -11.94 8.13 2.52
CA MET A 84 -11.06 7.96 1.35
C MET A 84 -9.61 7.68 1.77
N LEU A 85 -9.06 8.46 2.70
CA LEU A 85 -7.68 8.27 3.17
C LEU A 85 -7.50 6.94 3.92
N ASP A 86 -8.49 6.52 4.72
CA ASP A 86 -8.44 5.24 5.43
C ASP A 86 -8.42 4.04 4.47
N ALA A 87 -9.14 4.11 3.34
CA ALA A 87 -9.15 3.09 2.29
C ALA A 87 -7.80 2.95 1.57
N HIS A 88 -7.04 4.04 1.44
CA HIS A 88 -5.70 4.03 0.82
C HIS A 88 -4.54 3.91 1.82
N GLY A 89 -4.81 3.66 3.10
CA GLY A 89 -3.75 3.54 4.11
C GLY A 89 -3.03 4.85 4.40
N LEU A 90 -3.72 5.99 4.28
CA LEU A 90 -3.19 7.34 4.46
C LEU A 90 -3.78 8.05 5.68
N ARG A 91 -3.10 9.10 6.11
CA ARG A 91 -3.53 10.09 7.12
C ARG A 91 -3.18 11.49 6.63
N VAL A 92 -3.85 12.50 7.18
CA VAL A 92 -3.41 13.89 6.98
C VAL A 92 -2.23 14.17 7.90
N ARG A 93 -1.25 14.94 7.44
CA ARG A 93 -0.14 15.43 8.26
C ARG A 93 -0.62 16.67 9.01
N CYS A 94 -0.50 16.68 10.34
CA CYS A 94 -0.78 17.88 11.10
C CYS A 94 0.23 18.99 10.76
N THR A 95 -0.27 20.17 10.35
CA THR A 95 0.58 21.32 9.99
C THR A 95 1.36 21.90 11.17
N GLN A 96 0.93 21.67 12.42
CA GLN A 96 1.58 22.21 13.61
C GLN A 96 2.70 21.30 14.19
N CYS A 97 2.53 19.97 14.15
CA CYS A 97 3.49 19.03 14.76
C CYS A 97 4.02 17.94 13.81
N GLY A 98 3.59 17.92 12.55
CA GLY A 98 3.98 16.91 11.57
C GLY A 98 3.42 15.50 11.80
N GLN A 99 2.71 15.24 12.89
CA GLN A 99 2.20 13.91 13.23
C GLN A 99 1.04 13.48 12.30
N PRO A 100 0.89 12.18 12.01
CA PRO A 100 -0.27 11.63 11.33
C PRO A 100 -1.55 11.86 12.14
N ALA A 101 -2.53 12.50 11.52
CA ALA A 101 -3.75 12.96 12.14
C ALA A 101 -5.00 12.59 11.32
N ILE A 102 -6.16 12.81 11.96
CA ILE A 102 -7.49 12.72 11.39
C ILE A 102 -8.03 14.15 11.29
N LEU A 103 -8.42 14.61 10.10
CA LEU A 103 -9.11 15.89 9.95
C LEU A 103 -10.55 15.74 10.48
N ARG A 104 -10.95 16.65 11.36
CA ARG A 104 -12.32 16.73 11.90
C ARG A 104 -12.82 18.17 11.87
N VAL A 105 -14.12 18.31 12.06
CA VAL A 105 -14.77 19.60 12.31
C VAL A 105 -15.48 19.55 13.66
N SER A 106 -15.18 20.52 14.51
CA SER A 106 -15.75 20.66 15.86
C SER A 106 -16.58 21.94 15.95
N PRO A 107 -17.76 21.93 16.61
CA PRO A 107 -18.49 23.16 16.89
C PRO A 107 -17.69 24.06 17.86
N ARG A 108 -17.76 25.38 17.67
CA ARG A 108 -17.10 26.34 18.56
C ARG A 108 -17.87 27.66 18.63
N ARG A 109 -17.97 28.26 19.82
CA ARG A 109 -18.60 29.58 20.01
C ARG A 109 -17.88 30.61 19.13
N GLY A 110 -18.65 31.39 18.35
CA GLY A 110 -18.12 32.36 17.38
C GLY A 110 -17.79 31.79 15.99
N ALA A 111 -17.92 30.48 15.77
CA ALA A 111 -17.70 29.84 14.46
C ALA A 111 -18.96 29.04 14.04
N PRO A 112 -19.93 29.65 13.32
CA PRO A 112 -21.22 29.03 13.03
C PRO A 112 -21.12 27.78 12.14
N HIS A 113 -20.06 27.66 11.34
CA HIS A 113 -19.79 26.49 10.48
C HIS A 113 -18.78 25.51 11.13
N GLY A 114 -18.51 25.67 12.43
CA GLY A 114 -17.49 24.93 13.15
C GLY A 114 -16.06 25.36 12.81
N VAL A 115 -15.11 24.60 13.35
CA VAL A 115 -13.68 24.76 13.07
C VAL A 115 -13.02 23.43 12.70
N PHE A 116 -12.14 23.47 11.72
CA PHE A 116 -11.31 22.35 11.31
C PHE A 116 -10.17 22.14 12.32
N VAL A 117 -9.99 20.88 12.74
CA VAL A 117 -8.95 20.45 13.67
C VAL A 117 -8.29 19.15 13.19
N PHE A 118 -7.00 19.02 13.44
CA PHE A 118 -6.25 17.78 13.36
C PHE A 118 -6.33 17.06 14.71
N ASP A 119 -6.99 15.90 14.72
CA ASP A 119 -7.06 14.97 15.86
C ASP A 119 -5.98 13.90 15.71
N HIS A 120 -5.01 13.86 16.63
CA HIS A 120 -3.90 12.91 16.60
C HIS A 120 -3.56 12.40 18.01
N THR A 121 -3.02 11.19 18.07
CA THR A 121 -2.63 10.53 19.32
C THR A 121 -1.12 10.49 19.41
N VAL A 122 -0.55 11.26 20.34
CA VAL A 122 0.88 11.30 20.65
C VAL A 122 1.09 10.64 22.00
N GLU A 123 1.98 9.66 22.08
CA GLU A 123 2.31 8.95 23.35
C GLU A 123 1.08 8.38 24.09
N GLY A 124 0.06 7.95 23.33
CA GLY A 124 -1.21 7.43 23.87
C GLY A 124 -2.20 8.51 24.32
N LYS A 125 -1.82 9.79 24.34
CA LYS A 125 -2.69 10.92 24.64
C LYS A 125 -3.27 11.51 23.36
N ARG A 126 -4.59 11.73 23.35
CA ARG A 126 -5.28 12.38 22.24
C ARG A 126 -5.11 13.90 22.35
N THR A 127 -4.70 14.53 21.26
CA THR A 127 -4.43 15.98 21.20
C THR A 127 -5.03 16.58 19.93
N PHE A 128 -5.33 17.88 19.98
CA PHE A 128 -6.01 18.59 18.90
C PHE A 128 -5.22 19.84 18.51
N HIS A 129 -4.94 19.98 17.22
CA HIS A 129 -4.26 21.14 16.63
C HIS A 129 -5.14 21.81 15.60
N GLY A 130 -5.15 23.15 15.57
CA GLY A 130 -5.96 23.94 14.63
C GLY A 130 -7.01 24.81 15.30
N GLY A 131 -8.21 24.84 14.72
CA GLY A 131 -9.26 25.81 15.05
C GLY A 131 -9.58 26.77 13.89
N TRP A 132 -9.27 26.40 12.65
CA TRP A 132 -9.51 27.22 11.46
C TRP A 132 -10.98 27.17 11.02
N VAL A 133 -11.56 28.29 10.60
CA VAL A 133 -12.95 28.37 10.07
C VAL A 133 -13.07 27.88 8.61
N THR A 134 -11.93 27.67 7.97
CA THR A 134 -11.75 27.11 6.61
C THR A 134 -10.86 25.87 6.68
N ALA A 135 -10.96 25.01 5.68
CA ALA A 135 -10.14 23.81 5.59
C ALA A 135 -8.65 24.19 5.50
N PRO A 136 -7.78 23.57 6.32
CA PRO A 136 -6.34 23.83 6.28
C PRO A 136 -5.69 23.25 5.02
N GLU A 137 -4.41 23.53 4.82
CA GLU A 137 -3.60 22.80 3.85
C GLU A 137 -3.62 21.29 4.19
N ILE A 138 -3.87 20.45 3.17
CA ILE A 138 -3.93 19.00 3.31
C ILE A 138 -2.68 18.38 2.70
N GLN A 139 -1.73 18.02 3.56
CA GLN A 139 -0.59 17.17 3.22
C GLN A 139 -0.87 15.73 3.66
N LEU A 140 -0.45 14.73 2.88
CA LEU A 140 -0.71 13.32 3.18
C LEU A 140 0.54 12.61 3.70
N VAL A 141 0.35 11.68 4.63
CA VAL A 141 1.37 10.76 5.17
C VAL A 141 0.82 9.34 5.22
N ALA A 142 1.70 8.33 5.31
CA ALA A 142 1.28 6.96 5.54
C ALA A 142 0.58 6.83 6.90
N LYS A 143 -0.48 6.02 6.95
CA LYS A 143 -1.18 5.65 8.19
C LYS A 143 -0.21 4.83 9.05
N PRO A 144 0.04 5.21 10.31
CA PRO A 144 0.89 4.42 11.20
C PRO A 144 0.39 2.98 11.31
N ALA A 145 1.33 2.03 11.36
CA ALA A 145 1.02 0.66 11.71
C ALA A 145 0.30 0.64 13.07
N ARG A 146 -0.78 -0.15 13.19
CA ARG A 146 -1.38 -0.38 14.50
C ARG A 146 -0.33 -1.07 15.38
N LYS A 147 0.00 -0.48 16.53
CA LYS A 147 0.68 -1.24 17.58
C LYS A 147 -0.21 -2.43 17.92
N SER A 148 0.30 -3.65 17.79
CA SER A 148 -0.35 -4.82 18.36
C SER A 148 -0.45 -4.62 19.87
N ARG A 149 -1.58 -5.01 20.45
CA ARG A 149 -1.66 -5.23 21.90
C ARG A 149 -0.94 -6.55 22.13
N GLN A 150 0.30 -6.47 22.64
CA GLN A 150 0.83 -7.52 23.52
C GLN A 150 0.15 -7.36 24.88
#